data_AF-A0A9D3BFH4-F1
#
_entry.id   AF-A0A9D3BFH4-F1
#
_cell.length_a   1.000
_cell.length_b   1.000
_cell.length_c   1.000
_cell.angle_alpha   90.00
_cell.angle_beta   90.00
_cell.angle_gamma   90.00
#
_symmetry.space_group_name_H-M   'P 1'
#
loop_
_entity.id
_entity.type
_entity.pdbx_description
1 polymer ?
#
loop_
_entity_poly.entity_id
_entity_poly.type
_entity_poly.pdbx_seq_one_letter_code
_entity_poly.pdbx_strand_id
1 'polypeptide(L)'
;ELEDFSRFTMFNGGFSRDQMEWLESVLTSADENQDRVTIVSHLPVHPSATDWVCLAWNFEELLAAIRSHSSVVCYMAGHTHTGGYYYDKESGVHHLTLDGVIETPPDTDAFATVSVYTDRMVLKGYGMVMDQVFMF
;
A
#
# COMPACT_ATOMS: atom_id res chain seq x y z
N GLU A 1 1.49 -28.24 -11.68
CA GLU A 1 1.63 -28.30 -10.22
C GLU A 1 2.04 -26.91 -9.78
N LEU A 2 1.08 -26.13 -9.27
CA LEU A 2 1.36 -24.81 -8.73
C LEU A 2 1.74 -25.05 -7.27
N GLU A 3 3.00 -24.85 -6.94
CA GLU A 3 3.46 -24.84 -5.55
C GLU A 3 2.57 -23.87 -4.78
N ASP A 4 1.91 -24.41 -3.77
CA ASP A 4 0.96 -23.75 -2.90
C ASP A 4 1.73 -22.77 -1.99
N PHE A 5 2.16 -21.63 -2.54
CA PHE A 5 2.77 -20.54 -1.77
C PHE A 5 1.67 -19.89 -0.94
N SER A 6 1.27 -20.59 0.14
CA SER A 6 0.34 -20.09 1.12
C SER A 6 0.84 -18.75 1.67
N ARG A 7 0.03 -17.72 1.52
CA ARG A 7 0.24 -16.39 2.12
C ARG A 7 0.09 -16.39 3.65
N PHE A 8 -0.40 -17.48 4.24
CA PHE A 8 -0.52 -17.65 5.70
C PHE A 8 0.79 -18.16 6.30
N THR A 9 1.79 -17.29 6.36
CA THR A 9 3.13 -17.59 6.87
C THR A 9 3.39 -16.91 8.21
N MET A 10 4.40 -17.37 8.96
CA MET A 10 4.81 -16.76 10.24
C MET A 10 5.43 -15.37 10.09
N PHE A 11 5.83 -14.97 8.88
CA PHE A 11 6.38 -13.63 8.60
C PHE A 11 5.30 -12.63 8.17
N ASN A 12 4.05 -13.07 8.04
CA ASN A 12 2.89 -12.24 7.76
C ASN A 12 1.98 -12.11 9.00
N GLY A 13 0.94 -11.32 8.85
CA GLY A 13 -0.13 -11.15 9.83
C GLY A 13 -1.39 -10.61 9.15
N GLY A 14 -2.43 -10.43 9.95
CA GLY A 14 -3.67 -9.78 9.55
C GLY A 14 -4.03 -8.63 10.49
N PHE A 15 -5.10 -7.93 10.14
CA PHE A 15 -5.65 -6.83 10.90
C PHE A 15 -6.78 -7.35 11.79
N SER A 16 -6.76 -7.01 13.08
CA SER A 16 -7.82 -7.43 14.00
C SER A 16 -9.14 -6.74 13.67
N ARG A 17 -10.26 -7.31 14.13
CA ARG A 17 -11.58 -6.68 13.99
C ARG A 17 -11.59 -5.28 14.59
N ASP A 18 -11.04 -5.09 15.78
CA ASP A 18 -11.02 -3.79 16.46
C ASP A 18 -10.19 -2.75 15.66
N GLN A 19 -9.12 -3.19 14.98
CA GLN A 19 -8.33 -2.32 14.10
C GLN A 19 -9.11 -1.94 12.83
N MET A 20 -9.86 -2.89 12.25
CA MET A 20 -10.71 -2.66 11.08
C MET A 20 -11.88 -1.73 11.41
N GLU A 21 -12.55 -1.92 12.55
CA GLU A 21 -13.62 -1.05 13.03
C GLU A 21 -13.12 0.38 13.32
N TRP A 22 -11.93 0.51 13.88
CA TRP A 22 -11.29 1.82 14.07
C TRP A 22 -10.98 2.49 12.73
N LEU A 23 -10.40 1.76 11.77
CA LEU A 23 -10.07 2.30 10.45
C LEU A 23 -11.33 2.78 9.73
N GLU A 24 -12.41 2.00 9.75
CA GLU A 24 -13.72 2.37 9.19
C GLU A 24 -14.21 3.72 9.76
N SER A 25 -14.11 3.90 11.08
CA SER A 25 -14.51 5.15 11.73
C SER A 25 -13.65 6.35 11.28
N VAL A 26 -12.35 6.13 11.07
CA VAL A 26 -11.43 7.18 10.60
C VAL A 26 -11.75 7.56 9.15
N LEU A 27 -11.94 6.57 8.27
CA LEU A 27 -12.22 6.79 6.86
C LEU A 27 -13.60 7.39 6.63
N THR A 28 -14.61 6.99 7.41
CA THR A 28 -15.94 7.63 7.40
C THR A 28 -15.84 9.12 7.71
N SER A 29 -15.10 9.50 8.75
CA SER A 29 -14.92 10.91 9.09
C SER A 29 -14.13 11.67 8.02
N ALA A 30 -13.13 11.03 7.41
CA ALA A 30 -12.35 11.61 6.32
C ALA A 30 -13.22 11.85 5.06
N ASP A 31 -14.12 10.92 4.74
CA ASP A 31 -15.09 11.09 3.66
C ASP A 31 -16.00 12.29 3.90
N GLU A 32 -16.56 12.43 5.11
CA GLU A 32 -17.41 13.56 5.49
C GLU A 32 -16.69 14.91 5.40
N ASN A 33 -15.40 14.93 5.74
CA ASN A 33 -14.55 16.13 5.69
C ASN A 33 -13.92 16.38 4.31
N GLN A 34 -14.13 15.48 3.35
CA GLN A 34 -13.48 15.50 2.04
C GLN A 34 -11.94 15.53 2.12
N ASP A 35 -11.40 14.83 3.12
CA ASP A 35 -9.96 14.65 3.30
C ASP A 35 -9.39 13.69 2.26
N ARG A 36 -8.06 13.70 2.13
CA ARG A 36 -7.31 12.71 1.34
C ARG A 36 -6.41 11.90 2.23
N VAL A 37 -6.64 10.59 2.26
CA VAL A 37 -6.01 9.65 3.16
C VAL A 37 -5.00 8.81 2.40
N THR A 38 -3.76 8.80 2.91
CA THR A 38 -2.77 7.77 2.58
C THR A 38 -2.66 6.81 3.74
N ILE A 39 -2.89 5.52 3.49
CA ILE A 39 -2.72 4.45 4.47
C ILE A 39 -1.31 3.89 4.33
N VAL A 40 -0.61 3.69 5.46
CA VAL A 40 0.73 3.10 5.49
C VAL A 40 0.72 1.86 6.36
N SER A 41 1.26 0.77 5.83
CA SER A 41 1.35 -0.55 6.48
C SER A 41 2.69 -1.18 6.20
N HIS A 42 3.10 -2.18 6.99
CA HIS A 42 4.24 -3.00 6.61
C HIS A 42 3.87 -3.95 5.46
N LEU A 43 2.74 -4.66 5.61
CA LEU A 43 2.28 -5.67 4.65
C LEU A 43 1.47 -5.02 3.52
N PRO A 44 1.77 -5.35 2.25
CA PRO A 44 0.93 -4.98 1.11
C PRO A 44 -0.41 -5.73 1.10
N VAL A 45 -1.40 -5.15 0.44
CA VAL A 45 -2.76 -5.71 0.36
C VAL A 45 -3.27 -5.92 -1.05
N HIS A 46 -2.73 -5.23 -2.06
CA HIS A 46 -3.21 -5.39 -3.42
C HIS A 46 -2.35 -6.42 -4.18
N PRO A 47 -2.91 -7.53 -4.68
CA PRO A 47 -2.13 -8.59 -5.34
C PRO A 47 -1.32 -8.14 -6.56
N SER A 48 -1.77 -7.08 -7.25
CA SER A 48 -1.03 -6.51 -8.39
C SER A 48 0.13 -5.57 -8.00
N ALA A 49 0.33 -5.28 -6.71
CA ALA A 49 1.38 -4.38 -6.21
C ALA A 49 2.45 -5.09 -5.37
N THR A 50 2.43 -6.42 -5.30
CA THR A 50 3.35 -7.24 -4.49
C THR A 50 3.33 -8.69 -4.96
N ASP A 51 4.25 -9.51 -4.48
CA ASP A 51 4.14 -10.97 -4.55
C ASP A 51 3.02 -11.51 -3.64
N TRP A 52 2.35 -12.58 -4.11
CA TRP A 52 1.21 -13.20 -3.41
C TRP A 52 1.53 -13.67 -1.99
N VAL A 53 2.73 -14.21 -1.77
CA VAL A 53 3.19 -14.72 -0.47
C VAL A 53 3.37 -13.62 0.57
N CYS A 54 3.47 -12.36 0.14
CA CYS A 54 3.69 -11.19 0.99
C CYS A 54 2.40 -10.45 1.39
N LEU A 55 1.24 -10.92 0.93
CA LEU A 55 -0.06 -10.30 1.23
C LEU A 55 -0.47 -10.53 2.69
N ALA A 56 -1.07 -9.49 3.29
CA ALA A 56 -1.71 -9.62 4.60
C ALA A 56 -2.78 -10.74 4.64
N TRP A 57 -2.95 -11.38 5.79
CA TRP A 57 -3.83 -12.54 5.95
C TRP A 57 -5.31 -12.28 5.64
N ASN A 58 -5.79 -11.07 5.90
CA ASN A 58 -7.13 -10.62 5.54
C ASN A 58 -7.08 -9.40 4.62
N PHE A 59 -6.16 -9.41 3.63
CA PHE A 59 -6.04 -8.31 2.67
C PHE A 59 -7.35 -7.99 1.95
N GLU A 60 -8.20 -8.99 1.69
CA GLU A 60 -9.49 -8.80 1.03
C GLU A 60 -10.44 -7.93 1.87
N GLU A 61 -10.47 -8.11 3.19
CA GLU A 61 -11.26 -7.28 4.11
C GLU A 61 -10.79 -5.83 4.09
N LEU A 62 -9.46 -5.61 4.11
CA LEU A 62 -8.90 -4.26 4.06
C LEU A 62 -9.07 -3.60 2.68
N LEU A 63 -8.92 -4.34 1.58
CA LEU A 63 -9.24 -3.83 0.24
C LEU A 63 -10.71 -3.45 0.10
N ALA A 64 -11.62 -4.23 0.67
CA ALA A 64 -13.05 -3.92 0.65
C ALA A 64 -13.37 -2.64 1.43
N ALA A 65 -12.76 -2.45 2.61
CA ALA A 65 -12.88 -1.21 3.38
C ALA A 65 -12.33 -0.01 2.57
N ILE A 66 -11.11 -0.12 2.02
CA ILE A 66 -10.51 0.91 1.17
C ILE A 66 -11.42 1.29 0.00
N ARG A 67 -12.00 0.31 -0.70
CA ARG A 67 -12.93 0.53 -1.83
C ARG A 67 -14.24 1.20 -1.45
N SER A 68 -14.64 1.11 -0.19
CA SER A 68 -15.90 1.67 0.30
C SER A 68 -15.77 3.15 0.68
N HIS A 69 -14.55 3.70 0.68
CA HIS A 69 -14.26 5.07 1.11
C HIS A 69 -13.62 5.90 0.00
N SER A 70 -14.20 7.07 -0.26
CA SER A 70 -13.75 7.99 -1.32
C SER A 70 -12.52 8.81 -0.97
N SER A 71 -12.20 8.91 0.32
CA SER A 71 -11.09 9.70 0.85
C SER A 71 -9.74 9.01 0.68
N VAL A 72 -9.70 7.69 0.51
CA VAL A 72 -8.43 6.98 0.34
C VAL A 72 -7.89 7.24 -1.06
N VAL A 73 -6.67 7.76 -1.14
CA VAL A 73 -5.98 8.07 -2.41
C VAL A 73 -4.75 7.20 -2.64
N CYS A 74 -4.15 6.68 -1.57
CA CYS A 74 -2.97 5.83 -1.68
C CYS A 74 -2.84 4.85 -0.50
N TYR A 75 -2.27 3.69 -0.78
CA TYR A 75 -1.81 2.70 0.17
C TYR A 75 -0.32 2.43 -0.06
N MET A 76 0.51 2.62 0.96
CA MET A 76 1.96 2.41 0.88
C MET A 76 2.39 1.25 1.79
N ALA A 77 3.22 0.37 1.26
CA ALA A 77 3.74 -0.81 1.96
C ALA A 77 5.23 -1.08 1.69
N GLY A 78 5.78 -2.11 2.34
CA GLY A 78 7.10 -2.67 2.05
C GLY A 78 7.04 -4.19 2.06
N HIS A 79 7.82 -4.82 2.94
CA HIS A 79 7.82 -6.26 3.23
C HIS A 79 8.41 -7.19 2.15
N THR A 80 7.98 -7.10 0.89
CA THR A 80 8.48 -7.96 -0.21
C THR A 80 9.90 -7.63 -0.67
N HIS A 81 10.42 -6.45 -0.29
CA HIS A 81 11.70 -5.87 -0.71
C HIS A 81 11.90 -5.64 -2.22
N THR A 82 11.03 -6.22 -3.05
CA THR A 82 10.90 -5.91 -4.48
C THR A 82 9.78 -4.90 -4.66
N GLY A 83 10.10 -3.72 -5.18
CA GLY A 83 9.13 -2.65 -5.39
C GLY A 83 7.97 -3.07 -6.29
N GLY A 84 6.79 -2.52 -6.03
CA GLY A 84 5.57 -2.80 -6.79
C GLY A 84 4.63 -1.60 -6.82
N TYR A 85 3.94 -1.40 -7.93
CA TYR A 85 2.98 -0.32 -8.08
C TYR A 85 1.77 -0.76 -8.88
N TYR A 86 0.58 -0.41 -8.38
CA TYR A 86 -0.67 -0.62 -9.07
C TYR A 86 -1.65 0.52 -8.82
N TYR A 87 -2.34 0.95 -9.87
CA TYR A 87 -3.47 1.87 -9.76
C TYR A 87 -4.77 1.08 -9.89
N ASP A 88 -5.52 0.95 -8.79
CA ASP A 88 -6.81 0.27 -8.78
C ASP A 88 -7.87 1.18 -9.40
N LYS A 89 -8.22 0.92 -10.66
CA LYS A 89 -9.19 1.72 -11.41
C LYS A 89 -10.61 1.65 -10.83
N GLU A 90 -10.92 0.63 -10.03
CA GLU A 90 -12.24 0.49 -9.42
C GLU A 90 -12.41 1.44 -8.24
N SER A 91 -11.38 1.57 -7.39
CA SER A 91 -11.38 2.46 -6.23
C SER A 91 -10.79 3.84 -6.49
N GLY A 92 -9.96 4.00 -7.53
CA GLY A 92 -9.13 5.19 -7.71
C GLY A 92 -7.90 5.24 -6.79
N VAL A 93 -7.56 4.14 -6.11
CA VAL A 93 -6.49 4.11 -5.11
C VAL A 93 -5.17 3.66 -5.72
N HIS A 94 -4.10 4.39 -5.39
CA HIS A 94 -2.74 4.00 -5.72
C HIS A 94 -2.16 3.04 -4.66
N HIS A 95 -1.77 1.83 -5.06
CA HIS A 95 -1.04 0.90 -4.21
C HIS A 95 0.45 0.92 -4.57
N LEU A 96 1.28 1.29 -3.61
CA LEU A 96 2.74 1.33 -3.73
C LEU A 96 3.37 0.39 -2.70
N THR A 97 4.31 -0.42 -3.14
CA THR A 97 5.18 -1.23 -2.29
C THR A 97 6.62 -0.81 -2.56
N LEU A 98 7.35 -0.40 -1.53
CA LEU A 98 8.71 0.13 -1.66
C LEU A 98 9.76 -0.99 -1.63
N ASP A 99 10.83 -0.78 -2.40
CA ASP A 99 12.03 -1.60 -2.35
C ASP A 99 12.65 -1.61 -0.94
N GLY A 100 13.22 -2.75 -0.57
CA GLY A 100 13.83 -2.95 0.74
C GLY A 100 15.29 -2.50 0.76
N VAL A 101 15.64 -1.60 1.68
CA VAL A 101 17.03 -1.16 1.90
C VAL A 101 17.98 -2.34 2.13
N ILE A 102 17.51 -3.40 2.79
CA ILE A 102 18.33 -4.56 3.15
C ILE A 102 18.83 -5.38 1.94
N GLU A 103 18.09 -5.37 0.83
CA GLU A 103 18.47 -6.05 -0.42
C GLU A 103 19.08 -5.09 -1.45
N THR A 104 19.26 -3.83 -1.06
CA THR A 104 19.83 -2.79 -1.92
C THR A 104 21.37 -2.89 -1.93
N PRO A 105 22.01 -2.97 -3.11
CA PRO A 105 23.47 -2.94 -3.22
C PRO A 105 24.10 -1.67 -2.61
N PRO A 106 25.33 -1.72 -2.07
CA PRO A 106 25.97 -0.56 -1.43
C PRO A 106 26.25 0.65 -2.34
N ASP A 107 26.15 0.49 -3.66
CA ASP A 107 26.37 1.53 -4.67
C ASP A 107 25.06 2.20 -5.15
N THR A 108 23.93 1.88 -4.51
CA THR A 108 22.62 2.49 -4.78
C THR A 108 21.79 2.65 -3.49
N ASP A 109 20.62 3.26 -3.62
CA ASP A 109 19.71 3.62 -2.52
C ASP A 109 18.33 2.98 -2.70
N ALA A 110 17.53 2.95 -1.64
CA ALA A 110 16.11 2.58 -1.70
C ALA A 110 15.30 3.43 -0.72
N PHE A 111 15.01 4.67 -1.11
CA PHE A 111 14.11 5.55 -0.37
C PHE A 111 13.43 6.54 -1.32
N ALA A 112 12.45 7.27 -0.81
CA ALA A 112 11.74 8.28 -1.58
C ALA A 112 11.35 9.50 -0.75
N THR A 113 11.08 10.61 -1.42
CA THR A 113 10.41 11.78 -0.85
C THR A 113 9.07 11.98 -1.53
N VAL A 114 7.98 12.05 -0.75
CA VAL A 114 6.64 12.33 -1.27
C VAL A 114 6.27 13.78 -0.99
N SER A 115 5.97 14.55 -2.04
CA SER A 115 5.44 15.90 -1.97
C SER A 115 3.94 15.88 -2.25
N VAL A 116 3.13 16.46 -1.37
CA VAL A 116 1.66 16.45 -1.46
C VAL A 116 1.17 17.82 -1.93
N TYR A 117 0.34 17.83 -2.98
CA TYR A 117 -0.26 19.02 -3.57
C TYR A 117 -1.79 18.96 -3.48
N THR A 118 -2.49 19.94 -4.03
CA THR A 118 -3.95 19.99 -4.04
C THR A 118 -4.58 19.07 -5.10
N ASP A 119 -3.83 18.55 -6.05
CA ASP A 119 -4.33 17.75 -7.18
C ASP A 119 -3.62 16.39 -7.31
N ARG A 120 -2.47 16.22 -6.64
CA ARG A 120 -1.65 15.01 -6.74
C ARG A 120 -0.71 14.85 -5.57
N MET A 121 -0.10 13.68 -5.48
CA MET A 121 1.19 13.47 -4.81
C MET A 121 2.28 13.19 -5.84
N VAL A 122 3.49 13.65 -5.57
CA VAL A 122 4.68 13.36 -6.37
C VAL A 122 5.69 12.64 -5.49
N LEU A 123 5.98 11.40 -5.84
CA LEU A 123 7.04 10.61 -5.25
C LEU A 123 8.31 10.79 -6.08
N LYS A 124 9.36 11.31 -5.44
CA LYS A 124 10.72 11.37 -5.97
C LYS A 124 11.51 10.20 -5.38
N GLY A 125 11.82 9.20 -6.19
CA GLY A 125 12.55 8.01 -5.78
C GLY A 125 14.06 8.19 -5.89
N TYR A 126 14.80 7.43 -5.09
CA TYR A 126 16.26 7.38 -5.10
C TYR A 126 16.74 5.94 -5.21
N GLY A 127 17.72 5.73 -6.10
CA GLY A 127 18.26 4.42 -6.42
C GLY A 127 17.23 3.50 -7.06
N MET A 128 16.85 2.44 -6.35
CA MET A 128 15.91 1.40 -6.81
C MET A 128 14.47 1.91 -6.91
N VAL A 129 14.10 2.91 -6.11
CA VAL A 129 12.73 3.43 -6.11
C VAL A 129 12.52 4.38 -7.29
N MET A 130 11.49 4.11 -8.10
CA MET A 130 11.14 4.92 -9.27
C MET A 130 10.31 6.15 -8.87
N ASP A 131 10.49 7.25 -9.60
CA ASP A 131 9.59 8.40 -9.49
C ASP A 131 8.16 8.01 -9.85
N GLN A 132 7.17 8.58 -9.16
CA GLN A 132 5.77 8.32 -9.44
C GLN A 132 4.88 9.55 -9.16
N VAL A 133 3.79 9.66 -9.91
CA VAL A 133 2.75 10.65 -9.68
C VAL A 133 1.44 9.94 -9.35
N PHE A 134 0.82 10.33 -8.24
CA PHE A 134 -0.46 9.82 -7.78
C PHE A 134 -1.50 10.92 -7.95
N MET A 135 -2.40 10.78 -8.92
CA MET A 135 -3.44 11.78 -9.18
C MET A 135 -4.63 11.48 -8.26
N PHE A 136 -5.22 12.54 -7.69
CA PHE A 136 -6.43 12.42 -6.88
C PHE A 136 -7.71 12.43 -7.74
#